data_AF-A0A847JJZ1-F1
#
_entry.id   AF-A0A847JJZ1-F1
#
_cell.length_a   1.000
_cell.length_b   1.000
_cell.length_c   1.000
_cell.angle_alpha   90.00
_cell.angle_beta   90.00
_cell.angle_gamma   90.00
#
_symmetry.space_group_name_H-M   'P 1'
#
loop_
_entity.id
_entity.type
_entity.pdbx_description
1 polymer ?
#
loop_
_entity_poly.entity_id
_entity_poly.type
_entity_poly.pdbx_seq_one_letter_code
_entity_poly.pdbx_strand_id
1 'polypeptide(L)'
;MISFENWKQGFVITIVGQRLLWHTRKRPAIFVHRSGEIRSAWRSVGSCTPSMASKDSAFFIFSEGISMREEFQRYGEQGSVFLLEFSSIDSKIDAVKIRFLDNSADEWNGLGPRPSHSLKGNINLKQGLHTAAFAIDGRFLLCESSGKRLFSFKDGAIELLLELPAAVYLGYAKNPIEACRLWHIWTMPDRHLARWIEVHKELEPQEDIGSLKPGNAAGLLGSLSFSGARPNDFQELNLSIAAKAEGREDWKIADLMLCQPDIALPLLFRREIPMNLELGNNRKRAQNRYAKIRAGLAQYWQFCEKRWTNEGIPALFHPSILFPDDCNNAESDNMLFSGPDLVFAPNMASKDEFCSLILPKGSWIHLWTSRIYPAGKVTVYAPFGMPALFYRLESEYAWLFDSVRQRASRL
;
A
#
# COMPACT_ATOMS: atom_id res chain seq x y z
N MET A 1 -10.34 18.15 2.99
CA MET A 1 -11.46 17.19 3.15
C MET A 1 -11.92 16.81 1.76
N ILE A 2 -11.68 15.55 1.37
CA ILE A 2 -12.17 14.85 0.17
C ILE A 2 -12.76 13.52 0.65
N SER A 3 -14.07 13.52 0.95
CA SER A 3 -14.82 12.28 1.20
C SER A 3 -15.42 11.78 -0.10
N PHE A 4 -15.46 10.45 -0.28
CA PHE A 4 -15.98 9.75 -1.46
C PHE A 4 -17.16 8.87 -1.09
N GLU A 5 -18.34 9.24 -1.58
CA GLU A 5 -19.52 8.37 -1.52
C GLU A 5 -19.77 7.81 -2.92
N ASN A 6 -19.72 6.48 -3.06
CA ASN A 6 -20.05 5.81 -4.31
C ASN A 6 -21.57 5.75 -4.47
N TRP A 7 -22.07 6.15 -5.64
CA TRP A 7 -23.50 6.13 -5.95
C TRP A 7 -23.74 5.33 -7.24
N LYS A 8 -24.96 4.83 -7.42
CA LYS A 8 -25.29 3.91 -8.54
C LYS A 8 -24.84 4.38 -9.93
N GLN A 9 -24.67 5.68 -10.15
CA GLN A 9 -24.26 6.27 -11.43
C GLN A 9 -23.19 7.37 -11.30
N GLY A 10 -22.42 7.41 -10.22
CA GLY A 10 -21.44 8.47 -9.99
C GLY A 10 -20.81 8.44 -8.60
N PHE A 11 -20.21 9.56 -8.18
CA PHE A 11 -19.66 9.69 -6.84
C PHE A 11 -19.80 11.13 -6.33
N VAL A 12 -19.77 11.31 -5.02
CA VAL A 12 -19.72 12.63 -4.38
C VAL A 12 -18.32 12.85 -3.82
N ILE A 13 -17.72 14.00 -4.13
CA ILE A 13 -16.49 14.48 -3.50
C ILE A 13 -16.81 15.70 -2.66
N THR A 14 -16.41 15.72 -1.39
CA THR A 14 -16.40 16.99 -0.64
C THR A 14 -15.08 17.72 -0.89
N ILE A 15 -15.03 19.03 -1.09
CA ILE A 15 -13.80 19.85 -1.16
C ILE A 15 -14.03 21.05 -0.25
N VAL A 16 -13.37 21.06 0.91
CA VAL A 16 -13.49 22.12 1.93
C VAL A 16 -14.97 22.46 2.23
N GLY A 17 -15.79 21.41 2.32
CA GLY A 17 -17.22 21.51 2.60
C GLY A 17 -18.11 21.61 1.38
N GLN A 18 -17.61 21.91 0.19
CA GLN A 18 -18.42 21.91 -1.02
C GLN A 18 -18.51 20.50 -1.60
N ARG A 19 -19.72 20.02 -1.89
CA ARG A 19 -19.92 18.68 -2.46
C ARG A 19 -19.96 18.72 -3.99
N LEU A 20 -18.92 18.25 -4.65
CA LEU A 20 -18.90 17.94 -6.08
C LEU A 20 -19.63 16.63 -6.32
N LEU A 21 -20.84 16.71 -6.87
CA LEU A 21 -21.57 15.55 -7.37
C LEU A 21 -21.12 15.28 -8.81
N TRP A 22 -20.46 14.14 -8.97
CA TRP A 22 -20.01 13.64 -10.25
C TRP A 22 -20.98 12.55 -10.73
N HIS A 23 -21.42 12.63 -11.99
CA HIS A 23 -22.35 11.67 -12.58
C HIS A 23 -21.85 11.15 -13.92
N THR A 24 -21.82 9.83 -14.09
CA THR A 24 -21.34 9.12 -15.30
C THR A 24 -22.06 9.53 -16.59
N ARG A 25 -23.29 10.07 -16.48
CA ARG A 25 -24.14 10.44 -17.63
C ARG A 25 -24.41 11.93 -17.80
N LYS A 26 -24.01 12.77 -16.84
CA LYS A 26 -24.31 14.21 -16.86
C LYS A 26 -23.06 15.01 -16.51
N ARG A 27 -22.67 15.90 -17.43
CA ARG A 27 -21.50 16.78 -17.33
C ARG A 27 -21.91 18.25 -17.55
N PRO A 28 -21.24 19.23 -16.91
CA PRO A 28 -20.14 19.08 -15.94
C PRO A 28 -20.62 18.49 -14.60
N ALA A 29 -19.69 17.99 -13.79
CA ALA A 29 -19.99 17.68 -12.39
C ALA A 29 -20.43 18.97 -11.65
N ILE A 30 -21.38 18.86 -10.73
CA ILE A 30 -22.04 20.03 -10.11
C ILE A 30 -21.64 20.09 -8.63
N PHE A 31 -21.21 21.25 -8.14
CA PHE A 31 -21.12 21.49 -6.71
C PHE A 31 -22.53 21.75 -6.14
N VAL A 32 -23.07 20.81 -5.35
CA VAL A 32 -24.51 20.79 -5.03
C VAL A 32 -24.83 21.42 -3.67
N HIS A 33 -23.91 21.45 -2.71
CA HIS A 33 -24.19 22.01 -1.39
C HIS A 33 -22.93 22.18 -0.55
N ARG A 34 -22.98 23.04 0.48
CA ARG A 34 -21.97 23.12 1.54
C ARG A 34 -22.37 22.20 2.71
N SER A 35 -21.63 21.12 2.97
CA SER A 35 -21.85 20.25 4.13
C SER A 35 -21.87 21.07 5.43
N GLY A 36 -22.84 20.80 6.31
CA GLY A 36 -22.99 21.47 7.61
C GLY A 36 -21.76 21.28 8.51
N GLU A 37 -21.42 22.36 9.23
CA GLU A 37 -20.33 22.54 10.20
C GLU A 37 -19.06 21.69 10.02
N ILE A 38 -18.12 22.23 9.25
CA ILE A 38 -16.73 21.79 9.32
C ILE A 38 -16.06 22.43 10.54
N ARG A 39 -15.70 21.63 11.53
CA ARG A 39 -14.76 22.02 12.59
C ARG A 39 -13.32 21.94 12.05
N SER A 40 -12.92 22.87 11.18
CA SER A 40 -11.56 22.88 10.65
C SER A 40 -11.01 24.30 10.48
N ALA A 41 -9.73 24.48 10.80
CA ALA A 41 -9.02 25.76 10.72
C ALA A 41 -8.57 26.15 9.29
N TRP A 42 -9.08 25.50 8.24
CA TRP A 42 -8.61 25.69 6.86
C TRP A 42 -9.39 26.80 6.13
N ARG A 43 -8.71 27.55 5.24
CA ARG A 43 -9.37 28.51 4.34
C ARG A 43 -10.32 27.77 3.39
N SER A 44 -11.53 28.30 3.25
CA SER A 44 -12.51 27.85 2.24
C SER A 44 -11.91 27.97 0.84
N VAL A 45 -12.36 27.16 -0.12
CA VAL A 45 -12.01 27.35 -1.55
C VAL A 45 -12.87 28.43 -2.22
N GLY A 46 -13.77 29.09 -1.48
CA GLY A 46 -14.60 30.18 -2.03
C GLY A 46 -15.64 29.68 -3.06
N SER A 47 -16.19 30.57 -3.89
CA SER A 47 -17.16 30.17 -4.94
C SER A 47 -16.44 29.50 -6.10
N CYS A 48 -17.15 28.64 -6.83
CA CYS A 48 -16.59 27.85 -7.93
C CYS A 48 -17.36 28.10 -9.23
N THR A 49 -16.63 28.29 -10.33
CA THR A 49 -17.18 28.37 -11.69
C THR A 49 -16.71 27.17 -12.50
N PRO A 50 -17.61 26.21 -12.84
CA PRO A 50 -17.27 25.08 -13.68
C PRO A 50 -17.30 25.45 -15.17
N SER A 51 -16.39 24.88 -15.95
CA SER A 51 -16.40 24.95 -17.42
C SER A 51 -15.98 23.61 -18.03
N MET A 52 -16.45 23.32 -19.24
CA MET A 52 -16.07 22.09 -19.94
C MET A 52 -14.66 22.23 -20.52
N ALA A 53 -13.77 21.29 -20.21
CA ALA A 53 -12.44 21.19 -20.81
C ALA A 53 -12.47 20.30 -22.06
N SER A 54 -13.19 19.18 -21.96
CA SER A 54 -13.43 18.22 -23.04
C SER A 54 -14.70 17.43 -22.72
N LYS A 55 -15.06 16.44 -23.56
CA LYS A 55 -16.20 15.55 -23.28
C LYS A 55 -16.08 14.81 -21.93
N ASP A 56 -14.86 14.47 -21.53
CA ASP A 56 -14.56 13.64 -20.36
C ASP A 56 -13.89 14.43 -19.21
N SER A 57 -13.73 15.75 -19.37
CA SER A 57 -13.01 16.61 -18.42
C SER A 57 -13.67 17.98 -18.23
N ALA A 58 -13.61 18.50 -17.00
CA ALA A 58 -14.10 19.82 -16.65
C ALA A 58 -13.07 20.59 -15.81
N PHE A 59 -13.02 21.91 -15.99
CA PHE A 59 -12.27 22.84 -15.16
C PHE A 59 -13.16 23.48 -14.12
N PHE A 60 -12.59 23.78 -12.97
CA PHE A 60 -13.21 24.43 -11.83
C PHE A 60 -12.27 25.53 -11.38
N ILE A 61 -12.72 26.77 -11.54
CA ILE A 61 -11.98 27.94 -11.07
C ILE A 61 -12.61 28.41 -9.78
N PHE A 62 -11.81 28.46 -8.72
CA PHE A 62 -12.22 28.86 -7.39
C PHE A 62 -11.87 30.33 -7.14
N SER A 63 -12.75 31.08 -6.46
CA SER A 63 -12.57 32.51 -6.21
C SER A 63 -11.34 32.84 -5.37
N GLU A 64 -10.82 31.86 -4.64
CA GLU A 64 -9.61 31.97 -3.80
C GLU A 64 -8.31 31.76 -4.60
N GLY A 65 -8.36 31.62 -5.93
CA GLY A 65 -7.17 31.54 -6.79
C GLY A 65 -6.68 30.12 -7.11
N ILE A 66 -7.35 29.10 -6.58
CA ILE A 66 -7.11 27.70 -6.92
C ILE A 66 -7.87 27.34 -8.21
N SER A 67 -7.24 26.53 -9.05
CA SER A 67 -7.88 25.87 -10.19
C SER A 67 -7.80 24.36 -10.01
N MET A 68 -8.87 23.67 -10.41
CA MET A 68 -8.92 22.22 -10.43
C MET A 68 -9.43 21.75 -11.78
N ARG A 69 -8.85 20.67 -12.30
CA ARG A 69 -9.37 19.94 -13.45
C ARG A 69 -9.71 18.53 -13.02
N GLU A 70 -10.89 18.06 -13.41
CA GLU A 70 -11.24 16.65 -13.30
C GLU A 70 -11.23 15.97 -14.66
N GLU A 71 -10.84 14.70 -14.67
CA GLU A 71 -10.94 13.86 -15.86
C GLU A 71 -11.29 12.43 -15.46
N PHE A 72 -12.22 11.81 -16.16
CA PHE A 72 -12.62 10.42 -15.88
C PHE A 72 -12.34 9.54 -17.09
N GLN A 73 -11.52 8.51 -16.89
CA GLN A 73 -11.10 7.59 -17.94
C GLN A 73 -11.59 6.18 -17.64
N ARG A 74 -12.14 5.49 -18.65
CA ARG A 74 -12.59 4.10 -18.54
C ARG A 74 -11.58 3.18 -19.23
N TYR A 75 -11.25 2.10 -18.54
CA TYR A 75 -10.34 1.06 -19.00
C TYR A 75 -11.16 -0.23 -19.14
N GLY A 76 -11.98 -0.31 -20.18
CA GLY A 76 -12.77 -1.50 -20.53
C GLY A 76 -13.57 -2.09 -19.35
N GLU A 77 -13.37 -3.38 -19.12
CA GLU A 77 -13.95 -4.11 -17.98
C GLU A 77 -13.08 -4.07 -16.72
N GLN A 78 -11.82 -3.64 -16.85
CA GLN A 78 -10.82 -3.60 -15.80
C GLN A 78 -11.13 -2.52 -14.75
N GLY A 79 -11.74 -1.41 -15.18
CA GLY A 79 -12.25 -0.38 -14.28
C GLY A 79 -12.16 1.02 -14.83
N SER A 80 -11.95 1.99 -13.94
CA SER A 80 -11.87 3.41 -14.30
C SER A 80 -10.92 4.16 -13.41
N VAL A 81 -10.31 5.21 -13.94
CA VAL A 81 -9.43 6.13 -13.20
C VAL A 81 -10.02 7.53 -13.26
N PHE A 82 -10.12 8.16 -12.11
CA PHE A 82 -10.56 9.53 -11.95
C PHE A 82 -9.39 10.41 -11.51
N LEU A 83 -9.08 11.44 -12.30
CA LEU A 83 -8.02 12.41 -12.05
C LEU A 83 -8.62 13.68 -11.46
N LEU A 84 -7.94 14.22 -10.45
CA LEU A 84 -8.05 15.57 -9.94
C LEU A 84 -6.68 16.25 -10.05
N GLU A 85 -6.55 17.19 -10.95
CA GLU A 85 -5.36 18.03 -11.11
C GLU A 85 -5.63 19.38 -10.45
N PHE A 86 -4.68 19.85 -9.64
CA PHE A 86 -4.74 21.09 -8.89
C PHE A 86 -3.59 22.00 -9.31
N SER A 87 -3.91 23.28 -9.50
CA SER A 87 -2.94 24.34 -9.73
C SER A 87 -3.42 25.63 -9.08
N SER A 88 -2.52 26.60 -8.91
CA SER A 88 -2.88 27.92 -8.42
C SER A 88 -2.17 28.98 -9.27
N ILE A 89 -2.87 30.08 -9.53
CA ILE A 89 -2.26 31.29 -10.10
C ILE A 89 -1.80 32.27 -9.00
N ASP A 90 -2.27 32.08 -7.77
CA ASP A 90 -1.80 32.82 -6.61
C ASP A 90 -0.57 32.09 -6.04
N SER A 91 0.58 32.76 -6.09
CA SER A 91 1.86 32.23 -5.56
C SER A 91 1.87 32.05 -4.05
N LYS A 92 0.88 32.59 -3.32
CA LYS A 92 0.69 32.34 -1.89
C LYS A 92 0.01 31.01 -1.60
N ILE A 93 -0.54 30.34 -2.62
CA ILE A 93 -1.14 29.02 -2.51
C ILE A 93 -0.20 28.04 -3.21
N ASP A 94 0.67 27.44 -2.42
CA ASP A 94 1.78 26.60 -2.84
C ASP A 94 1.54 25.10 -2.61
N ALA A 95 0.46 24.72 -1.91
CA ALA A 95 0.14 23.33 -1.62
C ALA A 95 -1.36 23.07 -1.49
N VAL A 96 -1.77 21.83 -1.75
CA VAL A 96 -3.10 21.30 -1.43
C VAL A 96 -3.01 20.23 -0.35
N LYS A 97 -3.89 20.34 0.64
CA LYS A 97 -4.09 19.30 1.64
C LYS A 97 -5.36 18.51 1.33
N ILE A 98 -5.21 17.21 1.13
CA ILE A 98 -6.29 16.28 0.83
C ILE A 98 -6.43 15.34 2.01
N ARG A 99 -7.67 15.14 2.49
CA ARG A 99 -7.98 14.24 3.61
C ARG A 99 -9.09 13.30 3.18
N PHE A 100 -8.83 12.01 3.16
CA PHE A 100 -9.82 10.96 2.94
C PHE A 100 -10.40 10.53 4.29
N LEU A 101 -11.62 9.95 4.31
CA LEU A 101 -12.30 9.48 5.53
C LEU A 101 -12.58 10.59 6.56
N ASP A 102 -13.07 11.75 6.11
CA ASP A 102 -13.42 12.86 7.02
C ASP A 102 -14.76 12.66 7.74
N ASN A 103 -15.61 11.77 7.22
CA ASN A 103 -16.84 11.33 7.87
C ASN A 103 -16.63 9.89 8.34
N SER A 104 -16.76 9.65 9.64
CA SER A 104 -16.55 8.34 10.26
C SER A 104 -17.58 7.29 9.84
N ALA A 105 -18.71 7.71 9.24
CA ALA A 105 -19.72 6.81 8.69
C ALA A 105 -19.42 6.37 7.24
N ASP A 106 -18.50 7.04 6.56
CA ASP A 106 -18.12 6.69 5.19
C ASP A 106 -17.09 5.56 5.24
N GLU A 107 -17.51 4.34 4.95
CA GLU A 107 -16.61 3.18 4.87
C GLU A 107 -15.72 3.27 3.62
N TRP A 108 -14.57 3.94 3.72
CA TRP A 108 -13.47 3.70 2.79
C TRP A 108 -12.77 2.39 3.16
N ASN A 109 -13.48 1.28 2.93
CA ASN A 109 -13.04 -0.07 3.27
C ASN A 109 -11.64 -0.34 2.72
N GLY A 110 -10.64 -0.28 3.60
CA GLY A 110 -9.28 -0.76 3.35
C GLY A 110 -8.30 0.24 2.74
N LEU A 111 -8.66 1.50 2.50
CA LEU A 111 -7.64 2.50 2.16
C LEU A 111 -7.10 3.14 3.44
N GLY A 112 -6.00 2.56 3.88
CA GLY A 112 -5.20 3.10 4.95
C GLY A 112 -5.37 2.34 6.28
N PRO A 113 -4.45 2.59 7.20
CA PRO A 113 -4.33 1.83 8.41
C PRO A 113 -5.49 2.11 9.35
N ARG A 114 -5.89 1.10 10.13
CA ARG A 114 -6.82 1.26 11.24
C ARG A 114 -6.31 2.33 12.22
N PRO A 115 -7.17 2.90 13.09
CA PRO A 115 -6.73 3.88 14.10
C PRO A 115 -5.51 3.43 14.92
N SER A 116 -5.36 2.11 15.15
CA SER A 116 -4.21 1.46 15.79
C SER A 116 -2.87 1.66 15.10
N HIS A 117 -2.86 2.08 13.84
CA HIS A 117 -1.69 2.27 12.99
C HIS A 117 -1.45 3.75 12.63
N SER A 118 -2.11 4.68 13.34
CA SER A 118 -1.89 6.11 13.15
C SER A 118 -0.40 6.44 13.30
N LEU A 119 0.15 7.15 12.31
CA LEU A 119 1.54 7.55 12.31
C LEU A 119 1.72 8.80 13.15
N LYS A 120 2.73 8.82 14.02
CA LYS A 120 3.21 10.08 14.60
C LYS A 120 4.14 10.74 13.59
N GLY A 121 3.61 11.69 12.83
CA GLY A 121 4.36 12.48 11.85
C GLY A 121 4.02 12.15 10.40
N ASN A 122 4.87 12.64 9.48
CA ASN A 122 4.65 12.55 8.04
C ASN A 122 5.71 11.67 7.37
N ILE A 123 5.31 10.88 6.38
CA ILE A 123 6.17 10.17 5.44
C ILE A 123 6.40 11.08 4.23
N ASN A 124 7.65 11.26 3.83
CA ASN A 124 8.00 11.95 2.60
C ASN A 124 7.96 10.93 1.44
N LEU A 125 7.03 11.10 0.50
CA LEU A 125 6.94 10.27 -0.70
C LEU A 125 7.86 10.85 -1.77
N LYS A 126 9.11 10.35 -1.82
CA LYS A 126 10.16 10.87 -2.72
C LYS A 126 9.68 10.96 -4.16
N GLN A 127 10.05 12.02 -4.86
CA GLN A 127 9.67 12.24 -6.24
C GLN A 127 10.17 11.11 -7.15
N GLY A 128 9.41 10.79 -8.20
CA GLY A 128 9.72 9.66 -9.09
C GLY A 128 9.29 8.28 -8.60
N LEU A 129 8.92 8.13 -7.31
CA LEU A 129 8.34 6.88 -6.82
C LEU A 129 6.91 6.69 -7.32
N HIS A 130 6.67 5.57 -8.01
CA HIS A 130 5.37 5.12 -8.47
C HIS A 130 4.73 4.25 -7.39
N THR A 131 4.07 4.90 -6.44
CA THR A 131 3.37 4.24 -5.35
C THR A 131 1.89 4.56 -5.41
N ALA A 132 1.05 3.59 -5.12
CA ALA A 132 -0.37 3.78 -4.91
C ALA A 132 -0.82 3.01 -3.68
N ALA A 133 -1.73 3.61 -2.92
CA ALA A 133 -2.40 2.95 -1.81
C ALA A 133 -3.66 2.26 -2.34
N PHE A 134 -3.92 1.03 -1.91
CA PHE A 134 -5.06 0.22 -2.37
C PHE A 134 -6.04 -0.04 -1.24
N ALA A 135 -7.32 -0.19 -1.59
CA ALA A 135 -8.43 -0.52 -0.72
C ALA A 135 -8.89 -1.97 -0.94
N ILE A 136 -9.50 -2.55 0.10
CA ILE A 136 -10.02 -3.93 0.05
C ILE A 136 -11.21 -4.07 -0.91
N ASP A 137 -11.87 -2.97 -1.27
CA ASP A 137 -13.00 -2.96 -2.19
C ASP A 137 -12.62 -2.68 -3.64
N GLY A 138 -11.33 -2.70 -3.96
CA GLY A 138 -10.85 -2.52 -5.33
C GLY A 138 -10.65 -1.06 -5.74
N ARG A 139 -10.60 -0.12 -4.79
CA ARG A 139 -10.16 1.25 -5.06
C ARG A 139 -8.64 1.40 -4.90
N PHE A 140 -8.05 2.37 -5.58
CA PHE A 140 -6.68 2.78 -5.29
C PHE A 140 -6.50 4.30 -5.39
N LEU A 141 -5.46 4.81 -4.76
CA LEU A 141 -5.09 6.22 -4.69
C LEU A 141 -3.63 6.38 -5.09
N LEU A 142 -3.35 7.24 -6.06
CA LEU A 142 -2.01 7.70 -6.41
C LEU A 142 -1.96 9.23 -6.37
N CYS A 143 -0.83 9.80 -5.96
CA CYS A 143 -0.63 11.25 -5.97
C CYS A 143 0.71 11.66 -6.60
N GLU A 144 0.68 12.76 -7.35
CA GLU A 144 1.83 13.42 -7.94
C GLU A 144 1.85 14.90 -7.52
N SER A 145 3.04 15.48 -7.52
CA SER A 145 3.30 16.87 -7.14
C SER A 145 4.57 17.32 -7.84
N SER A 146 4.66 18.63 -8.13
CA SER A 146 5.89 19.28 -8.56
C SER A 146 6.97 19.27 -7.47
N GLY A 147 6.57 19.26 -6.20
CA GLY A 147 7.49 19.34 -5.06
C GLY A 147 7.19 18.30 -3.97
N LYS A 148 7.18 18.74 -2.71
CA LYS A 148 7.03 17.84 -1.55
C LYS A 148 5.68 17.14 -1.55
N ARG A 149 5.75 15.84 -1.32
CA ARG A 149 4.59 14.96 -1.09
C ARG A 149 4.68 14.40 0.31
N LEU A 150 3.91 14.97 1.23
CA LEU A 150 3.81 14.46 2.58
C LEU A 150 2.55 13.64 2.73
N PHE A 151 2.72 12.50 3.38
CA PHE A 151 1.69 11.51 3.61
C PHE A 151 1.60 11.23 5.10
N SER A 152 0.39 11.22 5.67
CA SER A 152 0.20 10.84 7.07
C SER A 152 -1.11 10.12 7.29
N PHE A 153 -1.14 9.32 8.36
CA PHE A 153 -2.34 8.62 8.80
C PHE A 153 -2.71 9.12 10.20
N LYS A 154 -3.90 9.70 10.34
CA LYS A 154 -4.38 10.28 11.61
C LYS A 154 -5.83 9.93 11.82
N ASP A 155 -6.13 9.30 12.95
CA ASP A 155 -7.50 8.98 13.37
C ASP A 155 -8.25 8.14 12.31
N GLY A 156 -7.54 7.22 11.65
CA GLY A 156 -8.09 6.42 10.55
C GLY A 156 -8.24 7.16 9.22
N ALA A 157 -7.91 8.45 9.15
CA ALA A 157 -7.92 9.24 7.93
C ALA A 157 -6.54 9.28 7.25
N ILE A 158 -6.55 9.23 5.90
CA ILE A 158 -5.37 9.50 5.08
C ILE A 158 -5.30 11.00 4.83
N GLU A 159 -4.18 11.63 5.21
CA GLU A 159 -3.89 13.02 4.85
C GLU A 159 -2.69 13.09 3.88
N LEU A 160 -2.91 13.69 2.72
CA LEU A 160 -1.89 14.10 1.78
C LEU A 160 -1.69 15.61 1.88
N LEU A 161 -0.44 16.06 1.88
CA LEU A 161 -0.07 17.44 1.60
C LEU A 161 0.85 17.42 0.38
N LEU A 162 0.42 18.05 -0.70
CA LEU A 162 1.08 18.03 -1.99
C LEU A 162 1.39 19.47 -2.40
N GLU A 163 2.66 19.79 -2.64
CA GLU A 163 3.02 21.07 -3.25
C GLU A 163 2.45 21.19 -4.66
N LEU A 164 2.04 22.40 -5.05
CA LEU A 164 1.39 22.67 -6.32
C LEU A 164 2.40 22.95 -7.45
N PRO A 165 2.09 22.57 -8.70
CA PRO A 165 0.91 21.80 -9.12
C PRO A 165 0.94 20.34 -8.66
N ALA A 166 -0.24 19.79 -8.40
CA ALA A 166 -0.42 18.44 -7.87
C ALA A 166 -1.54 17.69 -8.58
N ALA A 167 -1.42 16.38 -8.68
CA ALA A 167 -2.44 15.51 -9.23
C ALA A 167 -2.77 14.36 -8.26
N VAL A 168 -4.04 14.00 -8.21
CA VAL A 168 -4.54 12.85 -7.47
C VAL A 168 -5.36 11.98 -8.39
N TYR A 169 -5.03 10.69 -8.41
CA TYR A 169 -5.65 9.69 -9.24
C TYR A 169 -6.35 8.66 -8.36
N LEU A 170 -7.59 8.35 -8.71
CA LEU A 170 -8.47 7.47 -7.98
C LEU A 170 -8.92 6.36 -8.92
N GLY A 171 -8.41 5.17 -8.69
CA GLY A 171 -8.79 3.97 -9.41
C GLY A 171 -10.01 3.32 -8.78
N TYR A 172 -10.88 2.77 -9.63
CA TYR A 172 -12.05 1.98 -9.26
C TYR A 172 -12.06 0.69 -10.07
N ALA A 173 -11.95 -0.44 -9.37
CA ALA A 173 -12.05 -1.78 -9.91
C ALA A 173 -13.02 -2.63 -9.06
N LYS A 174 -13.28 -3.86 -9.50
CA LYS A 174 -14.27 -4.74 -8.85
C LYS A 174 -13.78 -5.34 -7.52
N ASN A 175 -12.49 -5.49 -7.35
CA ASN A 175 -11.84 -6.11 -6.19
C ASN A 175 -10.34 -5.70 -6.16
N PRO A 176 -9.59 -6.02 -5.09
CA PRO A 176 -8.19 -5.62 -4.97
C PRO A 176 -7.28 -6.11 -6.08
N ILE A 177 -7.47 -7.33 -6.56
CA ILE A 177 -6.64 -7.90 -7.64
C ILE A 177 -6.86 -7.14 -8.94
N GLU A 178 -8.12 -6.86 -9.29
CA GLU A 178 -8.46 -6.04 -10.46
C GLU A 178 -7.96 -4.60 -10.30
N ALA A 179 -7.93 -4.06 -9.08
CA ALA A 179 -7.35 -2.76 -8.81
C ALA A 179 -5.85 -2.75 -9.12
N CYS A 180 -5.10 -3.76 -8.67
CA CYS A 180 -3.66 -3.89 -8.98
C CYS A 180 -3.42 -3.99 -10.49
N ARG A 181 -4.24 -4.79 -11.20
CA ARG A 181 -4.20 -4.91 -12.66
C ARG A 181 -4.50 -3.58 -13.36
N LEU A 182 -5.55 -2.88 -12.94
CA LEU A 182 -5.92 -1.58 -13.48
C LEU A 182 -4.79 -0.56 -13.28
N TRP A 183 -4.23 -0.48 -12.06
CA TRP A 183 -3.11 0.40 -11.76
C TRP A 183 -1.90 0.09 -12.66
N HIS A 184 -1.59 -1.19 -12.85
CA HIS A 184 -0.48 -1.62 -13.68
C HIS A 184 -0.67 -1.28 -15.15
N ILE A 185 -1.83 -1.61 -15.74
CA ILE A 185 -2.16 -1.26 -17.13
C ILE A 185 -2.15 0.26 -17.34
N TRP A 186 -2.62 1.01 -16.35
CA TRP A 186 -2.67 2.46 -16.41
C TRP A 186 -1.30 3.14 -16.31
N THR A 187 -0.41 2.61 -15.47
CA THR A 187 0.93 3.20 -15.22
C THR A 187 2.04 2.66 -16.11
N MET A 188 1.87 1.50 -16.75
CA MET A 188 2.87 0.88 -17.63
C MET A 188 3.20 1.63 -18.92
N PRO A 189 2.26 2.30 -19.61
CA PRO A 189 2.63 3.12 -20.74
C PRO A 189 3.46 4.30 -20.22
N ASP A 190 4.73 4.39 -20.61
CA ASP A 190 5.65 5.50 -20.29
C ASP A 190 5.09 6.91 -20.60
N ARG A 191 3.93 7.00 -21.27
CA ARG A 191 3.17 8.24 -21.50
C ARG A 191 2.72 8.95 -20.23
N HIS A 192 2.39 8.23 -19.15
CA HIS A 192 1.87 8.89 -17.94
C HIS A 192 2.93 9.79 -17.31
N LEU A 193 4.11 9.22 -17.05
CA LEU A 193 5.24 9.92 -16.45
C LEU A 193 5.88 10.90 -17.43
N ALA A 194 5.99 10.53 -18.73
CA ALA A 194 6.45 11.47 -19.75
C ALA A 194 5.61 12.74 -19.74
N ARG A 195 4.28 12.64 -19.66
CA ARG A 195 3.39 13.81 -19.60
C ARG A 195 3.55 14.64 -18.33
N TRP A 196 3.80 14.04 -17.16
CA TRP A 196 3.99 14.79 -15.91
C TRP A 196 5.39 15.43 -15.82
N ILE A 197 6.45 14.67 -16.14
CA ILE A 197 7.86 15.10 -16.11
C ILE A 197 8.15 16.14 -17.20
N GLU A 198 7.61 15.97 -18.41
CA GLU A 198 7.81 16.93 -19.51
C GLU A 198 7.21 18.30 -19.18
N VAL A 199 6.22 18.35 -18.26
CA VAL A 199 5.58 19.59 -17.83
C VAL A 199 6.25 20.20 -16.57
N HIS A 200 6.96 19.42 -15.72
CA HIS A 200 7.39 19.90 -14.40
C HIS A 200 8.79 19.42 -13.94
N LYS A 201 9.83 19.61 -14.76
CA LYS A 201 11.22 19.25 -14.37
C LYS A 201 11.72 19.98 -13.11
N GLU A 202 12.46 19.21 -12.31
CA GLU A 202 13.27 19.54 -11.12
C GLU A 202 12.59 19.32 -9.77
N LEU A 203 13.18 18.43 -8.93
CA LEU A 203 13.44 18.62 -7.49
C LEU A 203 14.10 17.36 -6.88
N GLU A 204 15.18 17.57 -6.12
CA GLU A 204 15.95 16.52 -5.43
C GLU A 204 15.44 16.29 -3.97
N PRO A 205 15.58 15.07 -3.41
CA PRO A 205 15.10 14.77 -2.06
C PRO A 205 16.08 15.14 -0.94
N GLN A 206 15.59 15.76 0.14
CA GLN A 206 16.29 15.92 1.43
C GLN A 206 15.67 15.05 2.53
N GLU A 207 16.54 14.55 3.43
CA GLU A 207 16.22 13.67 4.57
C GLU A 207 16.13 14.46 5.88
N ASP A 208 15.13 14.16 6.71
CA ASP A 208 15.16 14.44 8.15
C ASP A 208 14.13 13.58 8.90
N ILE A 209 14.52 12.88 9.98
CA ILE A 209 13.62 11.98 10.73
C ILE A 209 13.93 11.95 12.24
N GLY A 210 12.92 12.34 13.03
CA GLY A 210 12.74 12.03 14.45
C GLY A 210 11.83 10.81 14.70
N SER A 211 11.60 10.46 15.97
CA SER A 211 11.55 9.07 16.44
C SER A 211 10.20 8.56 17.02
N LEU A 212 9.95 7.23 17.00
CA LEU A 212 8.65 6.53 17.27
C LEU A 212 8.71 5.04 17.73
N LYS A 213 7.95 4.59 18.75
CA LYS A 213 8.03 3.25 19.43
C LYS A 213 7.68 1.93 18.65
N PRO A 214 8.23 0.75 19.05
CA PRO A 214 8.20 -0.55 18.33
C PRO A 214 6.88 -1.34 18.22
N GLY A 215 5.90 -1.15 19.11
CA GLY A 215 4.66 -1.94 19.11
C GLY A 215 3.77 -1.74 17.88
N ASN A 216 4.05 -0.71 17.08
CA ASN A 216 3.23 -0.28 15.95
C ASN A 216 3.73 -0.79 14.58
N ALA A 217 4.93 -1.39 14.52
CA ALA A 217 5.57 -1.82 13.27
C ALA A 217 4.90 -3.03 12.62
N ALA A 218 4.36 -3.96 13.42
CA ALA A 218 3.63 -5.13 12.92
C ALA A 218 2.35 -4.72 12.15
N GLY A 219 1.60 -3.76 12.71
CA GLY A 219 0.42 -3.18 12.07
C GLY A 219 0.71 -2.34 10.82
N LEU A 220 1.89 -1.70 10.78
CA LEU A 220 2.36 -0.97 9.62
C LEU A 220 2.66 -1.90 8.42
N LEU A 221 3.27 -3.06 8.65
CA LEU A 221 3.61 -4.00 7.56
C LEU A 221 2.36 -4.56 6.86
N GLY A 222 1.28 -4.84 7.58
CA GLY A 222 -0.02 -5.27 7.04
C GLY A 222 -0.79 -4.14 6.33
N SER A 223 -0.75 -2.93 6.88
CA SER A 223 -1.46 -1.77 6.31
C SER A 223 -0.78 -1.12 5.10
N LEU A 224 0.52 -1.38 4.90
CA LEU A 224 1.31 -0.83 3.79
C LEU A 224 1.63 -1.84 2.69
N SER A 225 1.27 -3.10 2.89
CA SER A 225 1.37 -4.15 1.88
C SER A 225 0.26 -4.08 0.81
N PHE A 226 -0.59 -3.05 0.89
CA PHE A 226 -1.46 -2.57 -0.19
C PHE A 226 -0.77 -1.46 -0.99
N SER A 227 0.50 -1.67 -1.33
CA SER A 227 1.27 -0.81 -2.19
C SER A 227 1.46 -1.55 -3.50
N GLY A 228 0.75 -1.12 -4.55
CA GLY A 228 0.97 -1.64 -5.91
C GLY A 228 2.30 -1.18 -6.49
N ALA A 229 3.13 -0.48 -5.71
CA ALA A 229 4.33 0.17 -6.17
C ALA A 229 5.28 -0.75 -6.95
N ARG A 230 6.12 -0.13 -7.79
CA ARG A 230 7.20 -0.87 -8.44
C ARG A 230 8.09 -1.52 -7.36
N PRO A 231 8.72 -2.67 -7.65
CA PRO A 231 9.55 -3.43 -6.72
C PRO A 231 10.51 -2.58 -5.87
N ASN A 232 11.25 -1.68 -6.53
CA ASN A 232 12.22 -0.82 -5.84
C ASN A 232 11.51 0.27 -5.02
N ASP A 233 10.44 0.86 -5.56
CA ASP A 233 9.64 1.88 -4.88
C ASP A 233 8.92 1.31 -3.65
N PHE A 234 8.43 0.07 -3.75
CA PHE A 234 7.83 -0.72 -2.68
C PHE A 234 8.83 -0.97 -1.55
N GLN A 235 10.06 -1.38 -1.90
CA GLN A 235 11.14 -1.59 -0.94
C GLN A 235 11.48 -0.28 -0.24
N GLU A 236 11.66 0.81 -0.98
CA GLU A 236 12.01 2.11 -0.42
C GLU A 236 10.93 2.68 0.49
N LEU A 237 9.66 2.54 0.09
CA LEU A 237 8.51 2.93 0.91
C LEU A 237 8.49 2.12 2.23
N ASN A 238 8.57 0.79 2.14
CA ASN A 238 8.54 -0.06 3.33
C ASN A 238 9.76 0.15 4.23
N LEU A 239 10.94 0.37 3.65
CA LEU A 239 12.14 0.75 4.41
C LEU A 239 11.97 2.11 5.08
N SER A 240 11.38 3.09 4.40
CA SER A 240 11.14 4.41 4.97
C SER A 240 10.14 4.35 6.12
N ILE A 241 9.11 3.50 6.01
CA ILE A 241 8.20 3.25 7.11
C ILE A 241 8.89 2.51 8.26
N ALA A 242 9.61 1.43 7.96
CA ALA A 242 10.31 0.63 8.96
C ALA A 242 11.39 1.46 9.68
N ALA A 243 12.11 2.31 8.96
CA ALA A 243 13.09 3.24 9.53
C ALA A 243 12.44 4.32 10.40
N LYS A 244 11.21 4.74 10.07
CA LYS A 244 10.40 5.62 10.92
C LYS A 244 9.75 4.89 12.11
N ALA A 245 9.91 3.57 12.23
CA ALA A 245 9.50 2.77 13.39
C ALA A 245 10.72 2.37 14.25
N GLU A 246 10.90 2.97 15.42
CA GLU A 246 11.95 2.63 16.42
C GLU A 246 11.72 1.27 17.09
N GLY A 247 12.78 0.77 17.73
CA GLY A 247 12.74 -0.31 18.71
C GLY A 247 13.12 -1.67 18.14
N ARG A 248 14.27 -1.68 17.48
CA ARG A 248 14.90 -2.82 16.82
C ARG A 248 14.96 -4.06 17.73
N GLU A 249 14.27 -5.10 17.32
CA GLU A 249 14.81 -6.46 17.44
C GLU A 249 15.21 -6.86 16.01
N ASP A 250 16.45 -6.55 15.65
CA ASP A 250 17.03 -6.71 14.29
C ASP A 250 16.81 -8.09 13.68
N TRP A 251 16.64 -9.11 14.52
CA TRP A 251 16.35 -10.47 14.11
C TRP A 251 14.94 -10.67 13.55
N LYS A 252 13.92 -9.93 14.02
CA LYS A 252 12.54 -10.01 13.49
C LYS A 252 12.46 -9.44 12.08
N ILE A 253 13.28 -8.41 11.82
CA ILE A 253 13.50 -7.89 10.47
C ILE A 253 14.11 -9.00 9.60
N ALA A 254 15.10 -9.76 10.10
CA ALA A 254 15.67 -10.86 9.34
C ALA A 254 14.67 -11.99 9.02
N ASP A 255 13.79 -12.35 9.96
CA ASP A 255 12.73 -13.35 9.74
C ASP A 255 11.65 -12.86 8.75
N LEU A 256 11.32 -11.57 8.80
CA LEU A 256 10.50 -10.91 7.79
C LEU A 256 11.12 -11.03 6.39
N MET A 257 12.41 -10.73 6.26
CA MET A 257 13.11 -10.77 4.97
C MET A 257 13.29 -12.20 4.44
N LEU A 258 13.41 -13.20 5.32
CA LEU A 258 13.55 -14.62 4.95
C LEU A 258 12.43 -15.07 4.02
N CYS A 259 11.21 -14.62 4.32
CA CYS A 259 10.01 -15.11 3.69
C CYS A 259 9.57 -14.28 2.48
N GLN A 260 10.31 -13.24 2.09
CA GLN A 260 9.90 -12.31 1.04
C GLN A 260 10.51 -12.65 -0.33
N PRO A 261 9.79 -12.44 -1.44
CA PRO A 261 10.34 -12.55 -2.78
C PRO A 261 11.53 -11.61 -3.02
N ASP A 262 12.49 -12.02 -3.86
CA ASP A 262 13.64 -11.18 -4.27
C ASP A 262 13.20 -9.79 -4.72
N ILE A 263 12.14 -9.74 -5.52
CA ILE A 263 11.58 -8.50 -6.05
C ILE A 263 11.05 -7.55 -4.96
N ALA A 264 10.67 -8.06 -3.78
CA ALA A 264 10.22 -7.26 -2.65
C ALA A 264 11.35 -6.87 -1.68
N LEU A 265 12.59 -7.29 -1.96
CA LEU A 265 13.72 -7.11 -1.05
C LEU A 265 14.82 -6.21 -1.60
N PRO A 266 15.41 -5.34 -0.75
CA PRO A 266 16.58 -4.56 -1.14
C PRO A 266 17.74 -5.48 -1.55
N LEU A 267 18.52 -5.04 -2.54
CA LEU A 267 19.64 -5.82 -3.10
C LEU A 267 20.59 -6.38 -2.04
N LEU A 268 20.85 -5.61 -0.98
CA LEU A 268 21.67 -6.04 0.15
C LEU A 268 21.12 -7.31 0.82
N PHE A 269 19.81 -7.34 1.08
CA PHE A 269 19.13 -8.47 1.72
C PHE A 269 18.94 -9.68 0.79
N ARG A 270 19.04 -9.51 -0.54
CA ARG A 270 18.99 -10.64 -1.48
C ARG A 270 20.22 -11.54 -1.35
N ARG A 271 21.37 -10.96 -0.98
CA ARG A 271 22.66 -11.66 -0.93
C ARG A 271 22.94 -12.27 0.43
N GLU A 272 22.70 -11.51 1.50
CA GLU A 272 22.99 -11.94 2.86
C GLU A 272 22.16 -11.17 3.89
N ILE A 273 22.15 -11.66 5.13
CA ILE A 273 21.62 -10.88 6.25
C ILE A 273 22.66 -9.81 6.60
N PRO A 274 22.31 -8.51 6.56
CA PRO A 274 23.26 -7.42 6.79
C PRO A 274 24.01 -7.54 8.12
N MET A 275 25.31 -7.23 8.09
CA MET A 275 26.19 -7.38 9.25
C MET A 275 25.80 -6.49 10.44
N ASN A 276 25.14 -5.37 10.17
CA ASN A 276 24.67 -4.40 11.15
C ASN A 276 23.37 -4.82 11.89
N LEU A 277 22.80 -6.00 11.59
CA LEU A 277 21.66 -6.55 12.33
C LEU A 277 22.12 -7.42 13.52
N GLU A 278 21.77 -7.08 14.74
CA GLU A 278 22.07 -7.92 15.91
C GLU A 278 21.25 -9.23 15.91
N LEU A 279 21.94 -10.38 15.80
CA LEU A 279 21.32 -11.72 15.62
C LEU A 279 21.71 -12.72 16.72
N GLY A 280 22.36 -12.25 17.79
CA GLY A 280 22.85 -13.07 18.91
C GLY A 280 23.81 -14.21 18.48
N ASN A 281 23.97 -15.20 19.36
CA ASN A 281 24.94 -16.30 19.19
C ASN A 281 24.63 -17.25 18.02
N ASN A 282 23.43 -17.17 17.42
CA ASN A 282 22.95 -18.08 16.37
C ASN A 282 23.12 -17.52 14.94
N ARG A 283 23.83 -16.40 14.75
CA ARG A 283 23.98 -15.71 13.46
C ARG A 283 24.40 -16.63 12.30
N LYS A 284 25.47 -17.41 12.45
CA LYS A 284 25.99 -18.28 11.36
C LYS A 284 24.94 -19.31 10.90
N ARG A 285 24.20 -19.89 11.86
CA ARG A 285 23.15 -20.87 11.58
C ARG A 285 21.98 -20.22 10.84
N ALA A 286 21.57 -19.02 11.28
CA ALA A 286 20.52 -18.24 10.62
C ALA A 286 20.92 -17.81 9.20
N GLN A 287 22.15 -17.34 8.99
CA GLN A 287 22.67 -16.98 7.67
C GLN A 287 22.70 -18.17 6.71
N ASN A 288 23.18 -19.33 7.17
CA ASN A 288 23.21 -20.55 6.35
C ASN A 288 21.79 -21.03 5.99
N ARG A 289 20.85 -20.98 6.95
CA ARG A 289 19.46 -21.34 6.70
C ARG A 289 18.80 -20.37 5.73
N TYR A 290 19.05 -19.06 5.90
CA TYR A 290 18.59 -18.02 4.99
C TYR A 290 19.05 -18.29 3.56
N ALA A 291 20.36 -18.40 3.35
CA ALA A 291 20.92 -18.66 2.02
C ALA A 291 20.30 -19.90 1.34
N LYS A 292 20.06 -20.99 2.09
CA LYS A 292 19.44 -22.21 1.57
C LYS A 292 17.97 -22.02 1.20
N ILE A 293 17.18 -21.36 2.04
CA ILE A 293 15.76 -21.09 1.78
C ILE A 293 15.62 -20.19 0.56
N ARG A 294 16.42 -19.12 0.49
CA ARG A 294 16.49 -18.21 -0.65
C ARG A 294 16.79 -18.92 -1.95
N ALA A 295 17.91 -19.64 -2.00
CA ALA A 295 18.32 -20.38 -3.19
C ALA A 295 17.27 -21.44 -3.59
N GLY A 296 16.66 -22.08 -2.60
CA GLY A 296 15.65 -23.09 -2.81
C GLY A 296 14.30 -22.56 -3.31
N LEU A 297 13.93 -21.32 -2.99
CA LEU A 297 12.69 -20.67 -3.41
C LEU A 297 12.83 -19.84 -4.70
N ALA A 298 14.01 -19.78 -5.31
CA ALA A 298 14.29 -18.94 -6.47
C ALA A 298 13.28 -19.09 -7.62
N GLN A 299 12.84 -20.33 -7.92
CA GLN A 299 11.82 -20.59 -8.95
C GLN A 299 10.46 -19.98 -8.60
N TYR A 300 10.05 -20.05 -7.34
CA TYR A 300 8.80 -19.46 -6.87
C TYR A 300 8.89 -17.92 -6.83
N TRP A 301 10.07 -17.36 -6.53
CA TRP A 301 10.30 -15.92 -6.62
C TRP A 301 10.24 -15.40 -8.05
N GLN A 302 10.77 -16.14 -9.03
CA GLN A 302 10.61 -15.80 -10.45
C GLN A 302 9.13 -15.86 -10.89
N PHE A 303 8.35 -16.79 -10.34
CA PHE A 303 6.91 -16.82 -10.57
C PHE A 303 6.22 -15.55 -10.04
N CYS A 304 6.52 -15.16 -8.80
CA CYS A 304 5.99 -13.93 -8.20
C CYS A 304 6.39 -12.68 -9.01
N GLU A 305 7.64 -12.63 -9.48
CA GLU A 305 8.15 -11.54 -10.33
C GLU A 305 7.40 -11.47 -11.66
N LYS A 306 7.23 -12.60 -12.37
CA LYS A 306 6.44 -12.64 -13.61
C LYS A 306 5.01 -12.18 -13.39
N ARG A 307 4.41 -12.55 -12.26
CA ARG A 307 3.03 -12.17 -11.93
C ARG A 307 2.90 -10.66 -11.70
N TRP A 308 3.89 -10.05 -11.05
CA TRP A 308 3.96 -8.59 -10.96
C TRP A 308 4.19 -7.94 -12.34
N THR A 309 5.17 -8.42 -13.11
CA THR A 309 5.55 -7.83 -14.40
C THR A 309 4.43 -7.93 -15.44
N ASN A 310 3.65 -9.02 -15.42
CA ASN A 310 2.64 -9.28 -16.44
C ASN A 310 1.23 -8.87 -16.02
N GLU A 311 0.92 -8.90 -14.71
CA GLU A 311 -0.44 -8.67 -14.20
C GLU A 311 -0.51 -7.54 -13.17
N GLY A 312 0.62 -6.98 -12.73
CA GLY A 312 0.63 -5.93 -11.71
C GLY A 312 0.32 -6.40 -10.29
N ILE A 313 0.18 -7.71 -10.07
CA ILE A 313 -0.14 -8.25 -8.75
C ILE A 313 1.13 -8.22 -7.88
N PRO A 314 1.10 -7.57 -6.70
CA PRO A 314 2.27 -7.47 -5.84
C PRO A 314 2.78 -8.86 -5.44
N ALA A 315 4.09 -8.97 -5.27
CA ALA A 315 4.73 -10.22 -4.84
C ALA A 315 4.60 -10.44 -3.32
N LEU A 316 4.40 -9.36 -2.55
CA LEU A 316 4.16 -9.38 -1.12
C LEU A 316 2.89 -8.59 -0.83
N PHE A 317 1.90 -9.19 -0.18
CA PHE A 317 0.63 -8.52 0.08
C PHE A 317 -0.10 -9.00 1.34
N HIS A 318 -1.04 -8.18 1.81
CA HIS A 318 -1.95 -8.53 2.89
C HIS A 318 -2.95 -9.63 2.44
N PRO A 319 -3.34 -10.58 3.32
CA PRO A 319 -4.33 -11.61 3.00
C PRO A 319 -5.62 -11.11 2.35
N SER A 320 -6.07 -9.91 2.71
CA SER A 320 -7.26 -9.27 2.15
C SER A 320 -7.21 -9.03 0.63
N ILE A 321 -6.04 -9.09 -0.02
CA ILE A 321 -5.99 -9.06 -1.49
C ILE A 321 -6.62 -10.32 -2.09
N LEU A 322 -6.36 -11.50 -1.50
CA LEU A 322 -6.89 -12.78 -1.99
C LEU A 322 -8.21 -13.16 -1.35
N PHE A 323 -8.44 -12.70 -0.13
CA PHE A 323 -9.62 -13.01 0.68
C PHE A 323 -10.33 -11.72 1.12
N PRO A 324 -10.84 -10.91 0.19
CA PRO A 324 -11.46 -9.61 0.51
C PRO A 324 -12.72 -9.74 1.37
N ASP A 325 -13.41 -10.88 1.29
CA ASP A 325 -14.67 -11.14 2.03
C ASP A 325 -14.45 -11.72 3.44
N ASP A 326 -13.21 -11.99 3.85
CA ASP A 326 -12.90 -12.58 5.16
C ASP A 326 -12.53 -11.49 6.17
N CYS A 327 -13.51 -11.08 6.98
CA CYS A 327 -13.35 -10.03 7.99
C CYS A 327 -12.23 -10.34 9.00
N ASN A 328 -12.01 -11.61 9.36
CA ASN A 328 -10.97 -11.96 10.34
C ASN A 328 -9.57 -11.67 9.79
N ASN A 329 -9.38 -11.90 8.49
CA ASN A 329 -8.11 -11.58 7.82
C ASN A 329 -7.98 -10.08 7.61
N ALA A 330 -9.07 -9.38 7.27
CA ALA A 330 -9.08 -7.92 7.17
C ALA A 330 -8.74 -7.23 8.50
N GLU A 331 -9.01 -7.90 9.63
CA GLU A 331 -8.70 -7.46 10.99
C GLU A 331 -7.32 -7.92 11.53
N SER A 332 -6.52 -8.65 10.75
CA SER A 332 -5.27 -9.23 11.24
C SER A 332 -4.04 -8.72 10.49
N ASP A 333 -3.18 -7.95 11.18
CA ASP A 333 -1.96 -7.38 10.58
C ASP A 333 -0.69 -8.21 10.88
N ASN A 334 -0.85 -9.40 11.44
CA ASN A 334 0.29 -10.20 11.91
C ASN A 334 0.82 -11.18 10.86
N MET A 335 0.29 -11.18 9.65
CA MET A 335 0.74 -12.06 8.57
C MET A 335 0.74 -11.37 7.21
N LEU A 336 1.54 -11.92 6.31
CA LEU A 336 1.63 -11.50 4.92
C LEU A 336 1.70 -12.72 3.99
N PHE A 337 1.27 -12.50 2.77
CA PHE A 337 1.43 -13.43 1.67
C PHE A 337 2.65 -13.09 0.83
N SER A 338 3.49 -14.09 0.57
CA SER A 338 4.58 -14.03 -0.40
C SER A 338 4.17 -14.83 -1.63
N GLY A 339 3.67 -14.13 -2.64
CA GLY A 339 2.87 -14.73 -3.69
C GLY A 339 1.58 -15.37 -3.14
N PRO A 340 0.82 -16.09 -3.98
CA PRO A 340 -0.48 -16.65 -3.58
C PRO A 340 -0.40 -17.86 -2.65
N ASP A 341 0.76 -18.51 -2.54
CA ASP A 341 0.87 -19.84 -1.95
C ASP A 341 1.63 -19.88 -0.63
N LEU A 342 2.43 -18.86 -0.30
CA LEU A 342 3.14 -18.77 0.97
C LEU A 342 2.50 -17.71 1.85
N VAL A 343 2.16 -18.09 3.08
CA VAL A 343 1.73 -17.17 4.12
C VAL A 343 2.69 -17.27 5.29
N PHE A 344 3.08 -16.13 5.85
CA PHE A 344 3.99 -16.10 6.97
C PHE A 344 3.64 -15.01 7.96
N ALA A 345 3.93 -15.28 9.22
CA ALA A 345 3.82 -14.35 10.31
C ALA A 345 5.19 -14.24 11.00
N PRO A 346 5.81 -13.05 11.04
CA PRO A 346 6.97 -12.87 11.91
C PRO A 346 6.51 -12.99 13.36
N ASN A 347 7.30 -13.67 14.19
CA ASN A 347 7.03 -13.66 15.62
C ASN A 347 7.37 -12.27 16.17
N MET A 348 6.35 -11.46 16.48
CA MET A 348 6.53 -10.07 16.93
C MET A 348 6.57 -9.92 18.45
N ALA A 349 6.19 -10.95 19.21
CA ALA A 349 6.22 -10.92 20.67
C ALA A 349 7.67 -10.92 21.18
N SER A 350 7.96 -10.17 22.24
CA SER A 350 9.31 -10.17 22.83
C SER A 350 9.50 -11.46 23.65
N LYS A 351 10.57 -12.20 23.34
CA LYS A 351 11.00 -13.42 24.06
C LYS A 351 10.04 -14.61 24.02
N ASP A 352 8.96 -14.57 23.23
CA ASP A 352 8.11 -15.73 22.97
C ASP A 352 8.70 -16.54 21.80
N GLU A 353 8.69 -17.87 21.90
CA GLU A 353 9.05 -18.76 20.80
C GLU A 353 7.81 -19.31 20.07
N PHE A 354 6.61 -18.85 20.44
CA PHE A 354 5.36 -19.21 19.79
C PHE A 354 4.76 -18.02 19.06
N CYS A 355 4.19 -18.29 17.89
CA CYS A 355 3.51 -17.31 17.07
C CYS A 355 2.07 -17.78 16.82
N SER A 356 1.10 -16.88 17.03
CA SER A 356 -0.31 -17.13 16.76
C SER A 356 -0.78 -16.30 15.56
N LEU A 357 -1.48 -16.94 14.62
CA LEU A 357 -2.01 -16.34 13.40
C LEU A 357 -3.35 -16.97 13.00
N ILE A 358 -4.11 -16.33 12.12
CA ILE A 358 -5.39 -16.82 11.58
C ILE A 358 -5.18 -17.26 10.13
N LEU A 359 -5.09 -18.56 9.87
CA LEU A 359 -4.93 -19.05 8.51
C LEU A 359 -6.22 -18.81 7.70
N PRO A 360 -6.12 -18.25 6.48
CA PRO A 360 -7.29 -18.00 5.64
C PRO A 360 -7.88 -19.31 5.11
N LYS A 361 -9.06 -19.23 4.49
CA LYS A 361 -9.77 -20.37 3.89
C LYS A 361 -8.84 -21.24 3.02
N GLY A 362 -8.78 -22.54 3.34
CA GLY A 362 -7.95 -23.52 2.65
C GLY A 362 -7.31 -24.53 3.61
N SER A 363 -6.36 -25.30 3.09
CA SER A 363 -5.49 -26.19 3.87
C SER A 363 -4.04 -25.77 3.70
N TRP A 364 -3.32 -25.69 4.81
CA TRP A 364 -1.99 -25.10 4.91
C TRP A 364 -1.03 -26.09 5.54
N ILE A 365 0.16 -26.25 4.96
CA ILE A 365 1.23 -27.07 5.52
C ILE A 365 2.22 -26.13 6.22
N HIS A 366 2.46 -26.37 7.50
CA HIS A 366 3.52 -25.69 8.23
C HIS A 366 4.88 -26.14 7.70
N LEU A 367 5.69 -25.20 7.18
CA LEU A 367 6.91 -25.50 6.45
C LEU A 367 7.86 -26.38 7.28
N TRP A 368 8.03 -26.10 8.57
CA TRP A 368 9.07 -26.76 9.37
C TRP A 368 8.69 -28.17 9.84
N THR A 369 7.41 -28.40 10.16
CA THR A 369 6.94 -29.66 10.77
C THR A 369 6.18 -30.55 9.80
N SER A 370 5.88 -30.05 8.59
CA SER A 370 5.02 -30.72 7.60
C SER A 370 3.60 -31.04 8.11
N ARG A 371 3.19 -30.47 9.25
CA ARG A 371 1.83 -30.65 9.77
C ARG A 371 0.84 -29.85 8.92
N ILE A 372 -0.29 -30.47 8.62
CA ILE A 372 -1.41 -29.86 7.89
C ILE A 372 -2.33 -29.16 8.90
N TYR A 373 -2.73 -27.94 8.59
CA TYR A 373 -3.65 -27.13 9.35
C TYR A 373 -4.82 -26.68 8.46
N PRO A 374 -6.06 -26.72 8.96
CA PRO A 374 -7.18 -26.06 8.29
C PRO A 374 -7.09 -24.54 8.48
N ALA A 375 -7.99 -23.82 7.82
CA ALA A 375 -8.25 -22.41 8.11
C ALA A 375 -8.64 -22.19 9.59
N GLY A 376 -8.36 -20.99 10.10
CA GLY A 376 -8.66 -20.57 11.46
C GLY A 376 -7.42 -20.29 12.31
N LYS A 377 -7.65 -20.04 13.60
CA LYS A 377 -6.59 -19.67 14.54
C LYS A 377 -5.64 -20.85 14.79
N VAL A 378 -4.35 -20.60 14.64
CA VAL A 378 -3.28 -21.56 14.92
C VAL A 378 -2.19 -20.90 15.76
N THR A 379 -1.55 -21.70 16.61
CA THR A 379 -0.35 -21.32 17.35
C THR A 379 0.75 -22.33 17.04
N VAL A 380 1.90 -21.86 16.57
CA VAL A 380 3.04 -22.72 16.20
C VAL A 380 4.32 -22.26 16.87
N TYR A 381 5.24 -23.20 17.06
CA TYR A 381 6.60 -22.92 17.48
C TYR A 381 7.35 -22.20 16.35
N ALA A 382 7.72 -20.94 16.60
CA ALA A 382 8.38 -20.03 15.68
C ALA A 382 9.57 -19.32 16.35
N PRO A 383 10.65 -20.06 16.71
CA PRO A 383 11.87 -19.48 17.25
C PRO A 383 12.65 -18.72 16.16
N PHE A 384 13.69 -18.00 16.58
CA PHE A 384 14.58 -17.27 15.68
C PHE A 384 15.05 -18.09 14.47
N GLY A 385 14.86 -17.57 13.25
CA GLY A 385 15.23 -18.22 12.01
C GLY A 385 14.30 -19.37 11.59
N MET A 386 13.17 -19.54 12.27
CA MET A 386 12.10 -20.45 11.90
C MET A 386 10.74 -19.73 12.08
N PRO A 387 10.45 -18.65 11.32
CA PRO A 387 9.20 -17.93 11.44
C PRO A 387 7.99 -18.83 11.19
N ALA A 388 6.81 -18.42 11.66
CA ALA A 388 5.57 -19.12 11.37
C ALA A 388 5.28 -19.01 9.87
N LEU A 389 5.65 -20.05 9.12
CA LEU A 389 5.65 -20.06 7.65
C LEU A 389 4.88 -21.29 7.17
N PHE A 390 3.90 -21.04 6.32
CA PHE A 390 3.01 -22.06 5.78
C PHE A 390 2.93 -21.94 4.27
N TYR A 391 2.71 -23.08 3.62
CA TYR A 391 2.39 -23.12 2.20
C TYR A 391 1.06 -23.82 1.95
N ARG A 392 0.37 -23.41 0.89
CA ARG A 392 -0.92 -24.00 0.51
C ARG A 392 -0.73 -25.47 0.11
N LEU A 393 -1.56 -26.36 0.66
CA LEU A 393 -1.51 -27.81 0.38
C LEU A 393 -1.61 -28.12 -1.12
N GLU A 394 -2.46 -27.39 -1.83
CA GLU A 394 -2.76 -27.58 -3.25
C GLU A 394 -1.86 -26.75 -4.18
N SER A 395 -0.80 -26.12 -3.66
CA SER A 395 0.12 -25.34 -4.50
C SER A 395 0.86 -26.24 -5.49
N GLU A 396 0.96 -25.79 -6.74
CA GLU A 396 1.82 -26.41 -7.76
C GLU A 396 3.31 -26.41 -7.36
N TYR A 397 3.69 -25.55 -6.41
CA TYR A 397 5.02 -25.44 -5.84
C TYR A 397 5.18 -26.22 -4.52
N ALA A 398 4.19 -26.99 -4.07
CA ALA A 398 4.26 -27.76 -2.82
C ALA A 398 5.51 -28.65 -2.74
N TRP A 399 5.89 -29.30 -3.85
CA TRP A 399 7.11 -30.11 -3.95
C TRP A 399 8.38 -29.29 -3.73
N LEU A 400 8.41 -28.04 -4.20
CA LEU A 400 9.53 -27.13 -4.04
C LEU A 400 9.66 -26.73 -2.57
N PHE A 401 8.55 -26.38 -1.93
CA PHE A 401 8.52 -26.00 -0.52
C PHE A 401 8.98 -27.15 0.39
N ASP A 402 8.57 -28.39 0.12
CA ASP A 402 9.07 -29.54 0.88
C ASP A 402 10.57 -29.78 0.66
N SER A 403 11.06 -29.64 -0.57
CA SER A 403 12.50 -29.71 -0.88
C SER A 403 13.31 -28.64 -0.14
N VAL A 404 12.76 -27.44 0.01
CA VAL A 404 13.37 -26.35 0.79
C VAL A 404 13.44 -26.71 2.27
N ARG A 405 12.33 -27.18 2.86
CA ARG A 405 12.29 -27.67 4.25
C ARG A 405 13.37 -28.70 4.49
N GLN A 406 13.45 -29.75 3.67
CA GLN A 406 14.43 -30.83 3.86
C GLN A 406 15.88 -30.32 3.87
N ARG A 407 16.19 -29.29 3.08
CA ARG A 407 17.53 -28.65 3.04
C ARG A 407 17.78 -27.72 4.23
N ALA A 408 16.75 -27.02 4.69
CA ALA A 408 16.81 -26.02 5.76
C ALA A 408 16.80 -26.63 7.17
N SER A 409 16.11 -27.76 7.38
CA SER A 409 15.95 -28.43 8.67
C SER A 409 17.12 -29.35 9.06
N ARG A 410 18.02 -29.69 8.14
CA ARG A 410 19.23 -30.50 8.40
C ARG A 410 20.38 -29.70 9.06
N LEU A 411 20.11 -28.48 9.52
CA LEU A 411 21.06 -27.53 10.13
C LEU A 411 20.61 -27.13 11.51
#